data_AF-A0A2M8J144-F1
#
_entry.id   AF-A0A2M8J144-F1
#
_cell.length_a   1.000
_cell.length_b   1.000
_cell.length_c   1.000
_cell.angle_alpha   90.00
_cell.angle_beta   90.00
_cell.angle_gamma   90.00
#
_symmetry.space_group_name_H-M   'P 1'
#
loop_
_entity.id
_entity.type
_entity.pdbx_description
1 polymer ?
#
loop_
_entity_poly.entity_id
_entity_poly.type
_entity_poly.pdbx_seq_one_letter_code
_entity_poly.pdbx_strand_id
1 'polypeptide(L)'
;MQFIDQSAAYTRKSITLDKALAAGRAKLTAEPGSDKLAICFRPELKIAIAFDLDIDDRVDFKTLPTPDKLDLMIDDLLPRFFHPDLLPLTGRAVWHVRFVIDGSHRRTLRLDDRGLHDVSRDDPPAEVELETDILTLMALLRAQIAEFHHTRPPYPQVPRRAEDGDEDFDDEVWGN
;
A
#
# COMPACT_ATOMS: atom_id res chain seq x y z
N MET A 1 9.82 -16.91 -0.82
CA MET A 1 10.46 -15.72 -0.20
C MET A 1 9.32 -14.76 -0.13
N GLN A 2 8.77 -14.66 1.06
CA GLN A 2 7.52 -13.98 1.37
C GLN A 2 7.70 -12.47 1.15
N PHE A 3 6.62 -11.76 0.77
CA PHE A 3 6.68 -10.31 0.60
C PHE A 3 6.96 -9.61 1.96
N ILE A 4 6.62 -10.30 3.05
CA ILE A 4 6.93 -10.12 4.47
C ILE A 4 7.78 -11.30 4.96
N ASP A 5 9.10 -11.13 4.97
CA ASP A 5 9.99 -12.07 5.68
C ASP A 5 9.82 -11.84 7.20
N GLN A 6 9.34 -12.84 7.94
CA GLN A 6 8.95 -12.71 9.34
C GLN A 6 10.08 -12.15 10.25
N SER A 7 9.70 -11.19 11.09
CA SER A 7 10.33 -10.77 12.37
C SER A 7 11.83 -10.44 12.37
N ALA A 8 12.17 -9.21 12.76
CA ALA A 8 13.54 -8.64 12.86
C ALA A 8 14.29 -8.33 11.54
N ALA A 9 13.91 -8.90 10.39
CA ALA A 9 14.53 -8.59 9.09
C ALA A 9 13.96 -7.35 8.37
N TYR A 10 12.81 -6.83 8.80
CA TYR A 10 12.14 -5.65 8.21
C TYR A 10 13.05 -4.43 8.05
N THR A 11 14.00 -4.25 8.96
CA THR A 11 14.91 -3.10 8.99
C THR A 11 16.03 -3.18 7.94
N ARG A 12 16.32 -4.37 7.38
CA ARG A 12 17.45 -4.59 6.45
C ARG A 12 17.12 -4.45 4.96
N LYS A 13 15.84 -4.53 4.57
CA LYS A 13 15.39 -4.47 3.15
C LYS A 13 14.25 -3.48 2.90
N SER A 14 13.95 -2.62 3.87
CA SER A 14 13.04 -1.49 3.71
C SER A 14 13.86 -0.23 3.42
N ILE A 15 13.27 0.68 2.64
CA ILE A 15 13.82 2.00 2.38
C ILE A 15 12.65 2.98 2.53
N THR A 16 12.85 4.10 3.22
CA THR A 16 11.84 5.14 3.29
C THR A 16 11.79 5.92 1.98
N LEU A 17 10.65 6.56 1.67
CA LEU A 17 10.50 7.33 0.44
C LEU A 17 11.59 8.42 0.32
N ASP A 18 11.84 9.16 1.39
CA ASP A 18 12.89 10.19 1.42
C ASP A 18 14.27 9.65 1.05
N LYS A 19 14.62 8.46 1.55
CA LYS A 19 15.90 7.80 1.23
C LYS A 19 15.94 7.32 -0.22
N ALA A 20 14.82 6.81 -0.75
CA ALA A 20 14.73 6.37 -2.14
C ALA A 20 14.86 7.55 -3.12
N LEU A 21 14.21 8.68 -2.80
CA LEU A 21 14.31 9.93 -3.56
C LEU A 21 15.74 10.48 -3.53
N ALA A 22 16.35 10.59 -2.34
CA ALA A 22 17.73 11.07 -2.19
C ALA A 22 18.77 10.20 -2.91
N ALA A 23 18.51 8.89 -2.99
CA ALA A 23 19.36 7.93 -3.70
C ALA A 23 19.08 7.87 -5.21
N GLY A 24 18.11 8.64 -5.74
CA GLY A 24 17.71 8.59 -7.15
C GLY A 24 17.04 7.29 -7.58
N ARG A 25 16.53 6.49 -6.63
CA ARG A 25 15.84 5.20 -6.87
C ARG A 25 14.33 5.35 -7.06
N ALA A 26 13.80 6.52 -6.73
CA ALA A 26 12.42 6.88 -6.99
C ALA A 26 12.35 8.33 -7.44
N LYS A 27 11.27 8.67 -8.16
CA LYS A 27 10.83 10.04 -8.39
C LYS A 27 9.37 10.12 -7.99
N LEU A 28 9.02 11.19 -7.28
CA LEU A 28 7.66 11.47 -6.87
C LEU A 28 7.25 12.82 -7.44
N THR A 29 6.16 12.83 -8.19
CA THR A 29 5.41 14.03 -8.54
C THR A 29 4.11 14.01 -7.76
N ALA A 30 3.80 15.08 -7.03
CA ALA A 30 2.59 15.14 -6.24
C ALA A 30 2.00 16.55 -6.28
N GLU A 31 0.70 16.65 -6.54
CA GLU A 31 -0.03 17.92 -6.42
C GLU A 31 -0.10 18.38 -4.96
N PRO A 32 -0.22 19.71 -4.72
CA PRO A 32 -0.48 20.22 -3.37
C PRO A 32 -1.69 19.56 -2.71
N GLY A 33 -1.51 19.11 -1.47
CA GLY A 33 -2.54 18.44 -0.68
C GLY A 33 -2.62 16.91 -0.87
N SER A 34 -1.78 16.33 -1.73
CA SER A 34 -1.72 14.87 -1.95
C SER A 34 -1.23 14.09 -0.73
N ASP A 35 -0.52 14.74 0.19
CA ASP A 35 -0.12 14.19 1.48
C ASP A 35 -1.31 13.69 2.31
N LYS A 36 -2.47 14.34 2.16
CA LYS A 36 -3.71 13.94 2.85
C LYS A 36 -4.21 12.58 2.40
N LEU A 37 -3.89 12.12 1.18
CA LEU A 37 -4.33 10.83 0.67
C LEU A 37 -3.84 9.67 1.55
N ALA A 38 -2.70 9.84 2.25
CA ALA A 38 -2.17 8.85 3.17
C ALA A 38 -3.16 8.49 4.30
N ILE A 39 -4.10 9.38 4.65
CA ILE A 39 -5.12 9.09 5.68
C ILE A 39 -6.06 7.95 5.26
N CYS A 40 -6.26 7.77 3.96
CA CYS A 40 -7.13 6.74 3.39
C CYS A 40 -6.47 5.35 3.36
N PHE A 41 -5.19 5.23 3.72
CA PHE A 41 -4.48 3.96 3.69
C PHE A 41 -4.14 3.47 5.09
N ARG A 42 -4.53 2.23 5.40
CA ARG A 42 -4.16 1.48 6.61
C ARG A 42 -3.33 0.27 6.20
N PRO A 43 -2.00 0.42 6.09
CA PRO A 43 -1.09 -0.68 5.78
C PRO A 43 -0.93 -1.62 6.99
N GLU A 44 -2.00 -2.30 7.35
CA GLU A 44 -2.05 -3.18 8.52
C GLU A 44 -1.22 -4.44 8.31
N LEU A 45 -0.49 -4.85 9.34
CA LEU A 45 0.41 -5.99 9.25
C LEU A 45 -0.38 -7.30 9.05
N LYS A 46 -1.57 -7.42 9.66
CA LYS A 46 -2.45 -8.58 9.48
C LYS A 46 -2.86 -8.78 8.02
N ILE A 47 -3.24 -7.70 7.33
CA ILE A 47 -3.64 -7.72 5.92
C ILE A 47 -2.46 -8.10 5.04
N ALA A 48 -1.29 -7.52 5.34
CA ALA A 48 -0.08 -7.76 4.59
C ALA A 48 0.40 -9.23 4.74
N ILE A 49 0.27 -9.82 5.94
CA ILE A 49 0.57 -11.24 6.18
C ILE A 49 -0.46 -12.14 5.47
N ALA A 50 -1.75 -11.80 5.52
CA ALA A 50 -2.79 -12.57 4.85
C ALA A 50 -2.57 -12.61 3.33
N PHE A 51 -2.22 -11.47 2.73
CA PHE A 51 -1.83 -11.38 1.32
C PHE A 51 -0.67 -12.32 0.99
N ASP A 52 0.37 -12.36 1.81
CA ASP A 52 1.50 -13.27 1.60
C ASP A 52 1.10 -14.74 1.59
N LEU A 53 0.27 -15.14 2.54
CA LEU A 53 -0.23 -16.51 2.65
C LEU A 53 -1.10 -16.86 1.43
N ASP A 54 -2.03 -15.96 1.05
CA ASP A 54 -2.90 -16.13 -0.10
C ASP A 54 -2.10 -16.35 -1.41
N ILE A 55 -0.99 -15.63 -1.57
CA ILE A 55 -0.17 -15.67 -2.79
C ILE A 55 0.74 -16.88 -2.81
N ASP A 56 1.42 -17.20 -1.70
CA ASP A 56 2.36 -18.33 -1.65
C ASP A 56 1.64 -19.65 -2.00
N ASP A 57 0.35 -19.75 -1.65
CA ASP A 57 -0.51 -20.88 -2.01
C ASP A 57 -0.94 -20.90 -3.49
N ARG A 58 -0.94 -19.74 -4.17
CA ARG A 58 -1.46 -19.58 -5.55
C ARG A 58 -0.36 -19.52 -6.61
N VAL A 59 0.75 -18.85 -6.34
CA VAL A 59 1.79 -18.51 -7.33
C VAL A 59 3.18 -18.36 -6.71
N ASP A 60 4.24 -18.75 -7.43
CA ASP A 60 5.61 -18.42 -7.02
C ASP A 60 5.91 -16.96 -7.38
N PHE A 61 5.63 -16.06 -6.44
CA PHE A 61 5.83 -14.62 -6.59
C PHE A 61 7.26 -14.25 -7.05
N LYS A 62 8.29 -15.05 -6.74
CA LYS A 62 9.67 -14.74 -7.18
C LYS A 62 9.80 -14.74 -8.69
N THR A 63 9.13 -15.70 -9.32
CA THR A 63 9.27 -16.01 -10.75
C THR A 63 8.38 -15.13 -11.63
N LEU A 64 7.41 -14.45 -11.02
CA LEU A 64 6.53 -13.54 -11.74
C LEU A 64 7.32 -12.38 -12.38
N PRO A 65 6.99 -12.00 -13.63
CA PRO A 65 7.55 -10.81 -14.25
C PRO A 65 7.05 -9.55 -13.53
N THR A 66 7.75 -8.42 -13.71
CA THR A 66 7.42 -7.15 -13.04
C THR A 66 5.96 -6.71 -13.19
N PRO A 67 5.35 -6.75 -14.39
CA PRO A 67 3.95 -6.34 -14.56
C PRO A 67 3.00 -7.15 -13.68
N ASP A 68 3.16 -8.47 -13.67
CA ASP A 68 2.28 -9.36 -12.90
C ASP A 68 2.43 -9.14 -11.39
N LYS A 69 3.65 -8.83 -10.92
CA LYS A 69 3.86 -8.44 -9.51
C LYS A 69 3.14 -7.13 -9.18
N LEU A 70 3.24 -6.14 -10.06
CA LEU A 70 2.58 -4.85 -9.89
C LEU A 70 1.06 -5.00 -9.87
N ASP A 71 0.52 -5.76 -10.82
CA ASP A 71 -0.93 -6.01 -10.96
C ASP A 71 -1.45 -6.75 -9.73
N LEU A 72 -0.75 -7.79 -9.28
CA LEU A 72 -1.13 -8.53 -8.08
C LEU A 72 -1.14 -7.62 -6.84
N MET A 73 -0.17 -6.72 -6.69
CA MET A 73 -0.19 -5.76 -5.58
C MET A 73 -1.34 -4.76 -5.68
N ILE A 74 -1.68 -4.31 -6.89
CA ILE A 74 -2.77 -3.36 -7.14
C ILE A 74 -4.14 -4.00 -6.91
N ASP A 75 -4.32 -5.24 -7.34
CA ASP A 75 -5.61 -5.92 -7.36
C ASP A 75 -5.90 -6.63 -6.03
N ASP A 76 -4.88 -7.24 -5.40
CA ASP A 76 -5.07 -8.07 -4.21
C ASP A 76 -4.65 -7.37 -2.90
N LEU A 77 -3.62 -6.50 -2.90
CA LEU A 77 -3.12 -5.86 -1.66
C LEU A 77 -3.70 -4.47 -1.39
N LEU A 78 -3.50 -3.53 -2.32
CA LEU A 78 -3.86 -2.12 -2.12
C LEU A 78 -5.35 -1.91 -1.75
N PRO A 79 -6.33 -2.64 -2.31
CA PRO A 79 -7.74 -2.46 -1.97
C PRO A 79 -8.03 -2.83 -0.52
N ARG A 80 -7.27 -3.78 0.05
CA ARG A 80 -7.40 -4.17 1.46
C ARG A 80 -6.88 -3.06 2.39
N PHE A 81 -5.86 -2.30 1.97
CA PHE A 81 -5.35 -1.14 2.73
C PHE A 81 -6.17 0.13 2.54
N PHE A 82 -6.94 0.26 1.47
CA PHE A 82 -7.64 1.50 1.14
C PHE A 82 -9.01 1.59 1.83
N HIS A 83 -9.28 2.72 2.48
CA HIS A 83 -10.54 3.03 3.18
C HIS A 83 -11.24 4.22 2.52
N PRO A 84 -12.22 3.97 1.63
CA PRO A 84 -12.90 5.03 0.88
C PRO A 84 -13.68 5.99 1.79
N ASP A 85 -14.14 5.54 2.95
CA ASP A 85 -14.85 6.38 3.94
C ASP A 85 -14.03 7.56 4.46
N LEU A 86 -12.70 7.51 4.29
CA LEU A 86 -11.79 8.57 4.71
C LEU A 86 -11.51 9.59 3.60
N LEU A 87 -11.95 9.35 2.36
CA LEU A 87 -11.78 10.29 1.24
C LEU A 87 -12.34 11.70 1.51
N PRO A 88 -13.51 11.88 2.16
CA PRO A 88 -13.99 13.22 2.49
C PRO A 88 -12.98 14.06 3.29
N LEU A 89 -12.10 13.42 4.08
CA LEU A 89 -11.08 14.09 4.88
C LEU A 89 -9.92 14.63 4.02
N THR A 90 -9.73 14.11 2.81
CA THR A 90 -8.71 14.61 1.87
C THR A 90 -9.19 15.89 1.17
N GLY A 91 -10.49 16.21 1.22
CA GLY A 91 -11.09 17.35 0.53
C GLY A 91 -11.29 17.14 -0.97
N ARG A 92 -11.15 15.91 -1.47
CA ARG A 92 -11.41 15.52 -2.87
C ARG A 92 -12.25 14.26 -2.90
N ALA A 93 -13.17 14.15 -3.85
CA ALA A 93 -13.99 12.95 -4.03
C ALA A 93 -13.25 11.84 -4.80
N VAL A 94 -12.27 12.22 -5.62
CA VAL A 94 -11.51 11.30 -6.47
C VAL A 94 -10.04 11.70 -6.45
N TRP A 95 -9.17 10.70 -6.43
CA TRP A 95 -7.73 10.82 -6.68
C TRP A 95 -7.30 9.88 -7.78
N HIS A 96 -6.36 10.31 -8.62
CA HIS A 96 -5.63 9.46 -9.55
C HIS A 96 -4.18 9.33 -9.10
N VAL A 97 -3.76 8.09 -8.88
CA VAL A 97 -2.40 7.74 -8.48
C VAL A 97 -1.78 6.89 -9.57
N ARG A 98 -0.59 7.25 -10.02
CA ARG A 98 0.14 6.53 -11.06
C ARG A 98 1.40 5.90 -10.52
N PHE A 99 1.60 4.64 -10.88
CA PHE A 99 2.86 3.93 -10.73
C PHE A 99 3.52 3.80 -12.10
N VAL A 100 4.79 4.17 -12.20
CA VAL A 100 5.63 3.95 -13.38
C VAL A 100 6.80 3.07 -12.94
N ILE A 101 6.70 1.78 -13.23
CA ILE A 101 7.67 0.78 -12.78
C ILE A 101 8.63 0.40 -13.90
N ASP A 102 9.93 0.37 -13.58
CA ASP A 102 11.02 0.06 -14.51
C ASP A 102 10.98 0.95 -15.78
N GLY A 103 10.44 2.16 -15.65
CA GLY A 103 10.29 3.15 -16.74
C GLY A 103 9.31 2.79 -17.87
N SER A 104 8.65 1.62 -17.81
CA SER A 104 7.81 1.13 -18.92
C SER A 104 6.47 0.54 -18.47
N HIS A 105 6.36 0.09 -17.23
CA HIS A 105 5.14 -0.50 -16.70
C HIS A 105 4.33 0.56 -15.97
N ARG A 106 3.38 1.16 -16.69
CA ARG A 106 2.51 2.21 -16.16
C ARG A 106 1.20 1.62 -15.69
N ARG A 107 0.79 1.97 -14.47
CA ARG A 107 -0.55 1.76 -13.94
C ARG A 107 -1.11 3.04 -13.36
N THR A 108 -2.30 3.45 -13.79
CA THR A 108 -3.02 4.63 -13.28
C THR A 108 -4.26 4.15 -12.55
N LEU A 109 -4.35 4.44 -11.27
CA LEU A 109 -5.43 4.03 -10.38
C LEU A 109 -6.32 5.21 -10.08
N ARG A 110 -7.62 4.99 -10.10
CA ARG A 110 -8.64 5.90 -9.59
C ARG A 110 -9.07 5.43 -8.20
N LEU A 111 -9.04 6.34 -7.23
CA LEU A 111 -9.44 6.12 -5.86
C LEU A 111 -10.66 7.00 -5.60
N ASP A 112 -11.80 6.39 -5.30
CA ASP A 112 -13.06 7.08 -5.01
C ASP A 112 -13.89 6.32 -3.96
N ASP A 113 -15.14 6.76 -3.75
CA ASP A 113 -16.05 6.19 -2.75
C ASP A 113 -16.40 4.72 -3.01
N ARG A 114 -16.10 4.18 -4.20
CA ARG A 114 -16.30 2.78 -4.56
C ARG A 114 -15.04 1.93 -4.37
N GLY A 115 -13.93 2.54 -3.99
CA GLY A 115 -12.67 1.86 -3.73
C GLY A 115 -11.58 2.27 -4.71
N LEU A 116 -10.77 1.28 -5.09
CA LEU A 116 -9.63 1.44 -5.99
C LEU A 116 -9.94 0.75 -7.32
N HIS A 117 -9.71 1.47 -8.42
CA HIS A 117 -10.02 1.01 -9.76
C HIS A 117 -8.84 1.26 -10.70
N ASP A 118 -8.43 0.23 -11.45
CA ASP A 118 -7.46 0.41 -12.53
C ASP A 118 -8.11 1.15 -13.71
N VAL A 119 -7.58 2.32 -14.05
CA VAL A 119 -7.97 3.17 -15.19
C VAL A 119 -6.81 3.41 -16.16
N SER A 120 -5.80 2.53 -16.14
CA SER A 120 -4.59 2.61 -16.97
C SER A 120 -4.86 2.71 -18.47
N ARG A 121 -6.01 2.18 -18.93
CA ARG A 121 -6.42 2.24 -20.34
C ARG A 121 -6.78 3.66 -20.78
N ASP A 122 -7.50 4.39 -19.93
CA ASP A 122 -7.93 5.76 -20.21
C ASP A 122 -6.84 6.77 -19.85
N ASP A 123 -5.96 6.35 -18.92
CA ASP A 123 -4.74 7.04 -18.52
C ASP A 123 -4.91 8.53 -18.21
N PRO A 124 -5.88 8.89 -17.34
CA PRO A 124 -6.14 10.27 -16.98
C PRO A 124 -4.90 10.89 -16.30
N PRO A 125 -4.76 12.24 -16.29
CA PRO A 125 -3.76 12.92 -15.47
C PRO A 125 -3.81 12.44 -14.02
N ALA A 126 -2.65 12.29 -13.40
CA ALA A 126 -2.51 11.78 -12.04
C ALA A 126 -2.05 12.89 -11.10
N GLU A 127 -2.73 13.04 -9.96
CA GLU A 127 -2.34 13.95 -8.91
C GLU A 127 -1.06 13.49 -8.20
N VAL A 128 -0.85 12.17 -8.15
CA VAL A 128 0.35 11.55 -7.58
C VAL A 128 0.95 10.60 -8.60
N GLU A 129 2.24 10.71 -8.87
CA GLU A 129 2.98 9.80 -9.73
C GLU A 129 4.26 9.35 -9.01
N LEU A 130 4.42 8.04 -8.88
CA LEU A 130 5.62 7.40 -8.35
C LEU A 130 6.31 6.61 -9.47
N GLU A 131 7.48 7.08 -9.89
CA GLU A 131 8.37 6.36 -10.81
C GLU A 131 9.46 5.64 -10.01
N THR A 132 9.59 4.33 -10.15
CA THR A 132 10.59 3.53 -9.42
C THR A 132 10.81 2.15 -10.07
N ASP A 133 11.61 1.28 -9.45
CA ASP A 133 11.73 -0.14 -9.80
C ASP A 133 10.88 -1.02 -8.87
N ILE A 134 10.54 -2.24 -9.30
CA ILE A 134 9.65 -3.12 -8.53
C ILE A 134 10.20 -3.49 -7.14
N LEU A 135 11.52 -3.63 -7.02
CA LEU A 135 12.15 -3.99 -5.74
C LEU A 135 12.10 -2.82 -4.76
N THR A 136 12.31 -1.61 -5.26
CA THR A 136 12.19 -0.37 -4.49
C THR A 136 10.74 -0.13 -4.07
N LEU A 137 9.75 -0.35 -4.96
CA LEU A 137 8.33 -0.27 -4.59
C LEU A 137 7.98 -1.21 -3.42
N MET A 138 8.39 -2.48 -3.50
CA MET A 138 8.17 -3.44 -2.41
C MET A 138 8.88 -3.01 -1.11
N ALA A 139 10.10 -2.47 -1.21
CA ALA A 139 10.85 -1.98 -0.06
C ALA A 139 10.17 -0.76 0.59
N LEU A 140 9.56 0.13 -0.21
CA LEU A 140 8.77 1.27 0.25
C LEU A 140 7.51 0.81 0.97
N LEU A 141 6.77 -0.15 0.42
CA LEU A 141 5.56 -0.69 1.08
C LEU A 141 5.89 -1.34 2.42
N ARG A 142 6.95 -2.14 2.49
CA ARG A 142 7.43 -2.70 3.76
C ARG A 142 7.79 -1.61 4.77
N ALA A 143 8.45 -0.54 4.32
CA ALA A 143 8.77 0.59 5.21
C ALA A 143 7.49 1.26 5.72
N GLN A 144 6.49 1.45 4.86
CA GLN A 144 5.23 2.10 5.20
C GLN A 144 4.39 1.27 6.19
N ILE A 145 4.34 -0.05 6.01
CA ILE A 145 3.73 -0.97 6.98
C ILE A 145 4.45 -0.82 8.32
N ALA A 146 5.78 -0.90 8.36
CA ALA A 146 6.55 -0.78 9.60
C ALA A 146 6.32 0.56 10.31
N GLU A 147 6.33 1.67 9.57
CA GLU A 147 6.12 3.02 10.10
C GLU A 147 4.73 3.19 10.71
N PHE A 148 3.69 2.66 10.05
CA PHE A 148 2.31 2.69 10.53
C PHE A 148 2.17 2.07 11.93
N HIS A 149 2.82 0.92 12.17
CA HIS A 149 2.78 0.23 13.46
C HIS A 149 3.71 0.84 14.50
N HIS A 150 4.78 1.54 14.07
CA HIS A 150 5.71 2.22 14.97
C HIS A 150 5.14 3.54 15.51
N THR A 151 4.58 4.36 14.62
CA THR A 151 4.10 5.70 14.97
C THR A 151 2.74 5.69 15.66
N ARG A 152 1.94 4.62 15.48
CA ARG A 152 0.53 4.53 15.91
C ARG A 152 -0.17 5.90 15.88
N PRO A 153 -0.18 6.60 14.74
CA PRO A 153 -0.85 7.88 14.61
C PRO A 153 -2.29 7.76 15.11
N PRO A 154 -2.89 8.82 15.68
CA PRO A 154 -4.30 8.83 16.04
C PRO A 154 -5.12 8.89 14.76
N TYR A 155 -5.11 7.79 14.04
CA TYR A 155 -5.84 7.65 12.84
C TYR A 155 -7.34 7.72 13.17
N PRO A 156 -8.17 8.30 12.28
CA PRO A 156 -9.61 8.31 12.47
C PRO A 156 -10.12 6.89 12.76
N GLN A 157 -11.05 6.75 13.71
CA GLN A 157 -11.73 5.46 13.88
C GLN A 157 -12.48 5.16 12.59
N VAL A 158 -12.18 4.00 12.00
CA VAL A 158 -12.88 3.52 10.81
C VAL A 158 -13.97 2.58 11.28
N PRO A 159 -15.18 2.61 10.70
CA PRO A 159 -16.18 1.57 10.93
C PRO A 159 -15.57 0.20 10.64
N ARG A 160 -15.81 -0.81 11.51
CA ARG A 160 -15.41 -2.20 11.24
C ARG A 160 -16.01 -2.63 9.89
N ARG A 161 -15.22 -3.23 8.99
CA ARG A 161 -15.76 -3.82 7.77
C ARG A 161 -16.48 -5.11 8.16
N ALA A 162 -17.58 -5.43 7.47
CA ALA A 162 -18.34 -6.67 7.74
C ALA A 162 -17.54 -7.96 7.48
N GLU A 163 -16.39 -7.86 6.83
CA GLU A 163 -15.45 -8.95 6.54
C GLU A 163 -14.34 -9.09 7.60
N ASP A 164 -14.25 -8.15 8.55
CA ASP A 164 -13.50 -8.34 9.79
C ASP A 164 -14.30 -9.31 10.68
N GLY A 165 -14.23 -10.60 10.36
CA GLY A 165 -14.82 -11.65 11.19
C GLY A 165 -14.41 -11.47 12.65
N ASP A 166 -15.35 -11.76 13.55
CA ASP A 166 -15.20 -11.69 15.00
C ASP A 166 -14.04 -12.60 15.49
N GLU A 167 -12.82 -12.11 15.41
CA GLU A 167 -11.72 -12.55 16.26
C GLU A 167 -11.44 -11.43 17.26
N ASP A 168 -12.34 -11.31 18.22
CA ASP A 168 -12.00 -10.79 19.55
C ASP A 168 -10.90 -11.71 20.11
N PHE A 169 -9.64 -11.42 19.81
CA PHE A 169 -8.56 -11.90 20.65
C PHE A 169 -8.62 -11.08 21.93
N ASP A 170 -9.19 -11.71 22.96
CA ASP A 170 -9.25 -11.24 24.34
C ASP A 170 -8.07 -10.34 24.71
N ASP A 171 -8.42 -9.09 25.06
CA ASP A 171 -7.57 -8.14 25.78
C ASP A 171 -7.37 -8.58 27.26
N GLU A 172 -7.20 -9.88 27.51
CA GLU A 172 -6.82 -10.47 28.79
C GLU A 172 -5.44 -11.12 28.63
N VAL A 173 -4.35 -10.38 28.87
CA VAL A 173 -3.23 -10.74 29.78
C VAL A 173 -2.29 -9.53 29.87
N TRP A 174 -2.64 -8.50 30.64
CA TRP A 174 -1.65 -7.67 31.34
C TRP A 174 -2.25 -7.18 32.66
N GLY A 175 -2.44 -8.13 33.58
CA GLY A 175 -2.87 -7.87 34.94
C GLY A 175 -2.38 -8.95 35.90
N ASN A 176 -1.10 -8.89 36.28
CA ASN A 176 -0.63 -8.93 37.67
C ASN A 176 0.86 -8.60 37.76
#